data_AF-A0A9R1HG75-F1
#
_entry.id   AF-A0A9R1HG75-F1
#
_cell.length_a   1.000
_cell.length_b   1.000
_cell.length_c   1.000
_cell.angle_alpha   90.00
_cell.angle_beta   90.00
_cell.angle_gamma   90.00
#
_symmetry.space_group_name_H-M   'P 1'
#
loop_
_entity.id
_entity.type
_entity.pdbx_description
1 polymer ?
#
loop_
_entity_poly.entity_id
_entity_poly.type
_entity_poly.pdbx_seq_one_letter_code
_entity_poly.pdbx_strand_id
1 'polypeptide(L)'
;QIQDLHVAQREEDIGFYAGFLGASYMVGRGFASIFWGMVADRIGRKPVIVFSLFTVIVFNTLFGLSVKYWMAITTRLLLGALNGFLAPIKAYSIEVCRDDEQALGISIVNTAWGLGLIIGPAIGGYLAQPAKQYPHIFHDKSTFGRLPYLLPCLCISIFATFALISCIWLPETLHKHNKFEMRAETAEAGTTQESTESPKKSLWKNWPLMSSIITYCVFSLHDTAYSEIFSLWTVSGRKYGGLSFSSKDVGQVLTVAGVSLLVYQIFVYRWLNNTLGPVNSTRIASALSIPIIAAYPFMTHLSGIRLGLALYIAAMIKSVLAITRVSGTSLLQNNAVPQGQRGAANGIATTLMSLFKSVAPAGAGVLFSWAQKRQHAAFFPGDQMVFLLLNVTEVLGLLLTFKPFLAVPQHYK
;
A
#
# COMPACT_ATOMS: atom_id res chain seq x y z
N GLN A 1 -3.79 -18.90 -1.28
CA GLN A 1 -4.73 -19.15 -2.39
C GLN A 1 -4.09 -19.82 -3.58
N ILE A 2 -2.96 -19.32 -4.09
CA ILE A 2 -2.26 -19.92 -5.23
C ILE A 2 -1.97 -21.40 -5.05
N GLN A 3 -1.53 -21.80 -3.86
CA GLN A 3 -1.30 -23.21 -3.52
C GLN A 3 -2.56 -24.08 -3.69
N ASP A 4 -3.73 -23.59 -3.27
CA ASP A 4 -4.99 -24.33 -3.37
C ASP A 4 -5.61 -24.30 -4.79
N LEU A 5 -5.15 -23.40 -5.67
CA LEU A 5 -5.56 -23.35 -7.08
C LEU A 5 -4.81 -24.36 -7.96
N HIS A 6 -3.81 -25.06 -7.41
CA HIS A 6 -3.04 -26.12 -8.10
C HIS A 6 -2.45 -25.70 -9.47
N VAL A 7 -2.15 -24.40 -9.64
CA VAL A 7 -1.58 -23.86 -10.90
C VAL A 7 -0.07 -24.06 -10.99
N ALA A 8 0.62 -24.10 -9.85
CA ALA A 8 2.05 -24.33 -9.79
C ALA A 8 2.32 -25.85 -9.71
N GLN A 9 3.12 -26.38 -10.64
CA GLN A 9 3.54 -27.78 -10.62
C GLN A 9 4.55 -28.07 -9.49
N ARG A 10 5.29 -27.05 -9.05
CA ARG A 10 6.28 -27.13 -7.97
C ARG A 10 6.01 -26.03 -6.95
N GLU A 11 6.33 -26.31 -5.68
CA GLU A 11 6.17 -25.34 -4.59
C GLU A 11 6.99 -24.06 -4.82
N GLU A 12 8.14 -24.19 -5.45
CA GLU A 12 9.04 -23.07 -5.81
C GLU A 12 8.39 -22.09 -6.81
N ASP A 13 7.45 -22.55 -7.62
CA ASP A 13 6.79 -21.72 -8.64
C ASP A 13 5.57 -20.96 -8.05
N ILE A 14 5.15 -21.28 -6.81
CA ILE A 14 4.01 -20.62 -6.14
C ILE A 14 4.26 -19.12 -5.98
N GLY A 15 5.49 -18.72 -5.60
CA GLY A 15 5.87 -17.32 -5.44
C GLY A 15 5.70 -16.51 -6.73
N PHE A 16 6.06 -17.10 -7.87
CA PHE A 16 5.89 -16.49 -9.19
C PHE A 16 4.41 -16.17 -9.45
N TYR A 17 3.53 -17.16 -9.35
CA TYR A 17 2.10 -16.97 -9.61
C TYR A 17 1.41 -16.04 -8.61
N ALA A 18 1.85 -16.03 -7.33
CA ALA A 18 1.36 -15.10 -6.32
C ALA A 18 1.73 -13.65 -6.65
N GLY A 19 2.98 -13.42 -7.04
CA GLY A 19 3.45 -12.10 -7.46
C GLY A 19 2.67 -11.54 -8.65
N PHE A 20 2.41 -12.36 -9.68
CA PHE A 20 1.59 -11.95 -10.82
C PHE A 20 0.13 -11.65 -10.42
N LEU A 21 -0.45 -12.42 -9.50
CA LEU A 21 -1.79 -12.16 -8.99
C LEU A 21 -1.84 -10.82 -8.24
N GLY A 22 -0.87 -10.53 -7.37
CA GLY A 22 -0.77 -9.25 -6.66
C GLY A 22 -0.56 -8.07 -7.62
N ALA A 23 0.30 -8.25 -8.62
CA ALA A 23 0.59 -7.24 -9.64
C ALA A 23 -0.64 -6.90 -10.48
N SER A 24 -1.47 -7.88 -10.86
CA SER A 24 -2.65 -7.66 -11.70
C SER A 24 -3.60 -6.59 -11.17
N TYR A 25 -3.84 -6.56 -9.85
CA TYR A 25 -4.67 -5.52 -9.21
C TYR A 25 -4.02 -4.13 -9.34
N MET A 26 -2.73 -4.03 -9.08
CA MET A 26 -2.00 -2.76 -9.14
C MET A 26 -1.87 -2.24 -10.57
N VAL A 27 -1.68 -3.12 -11.55
CA VAL A 27 -1.67 -2.78 -12.98
C VAL A 27 -3.02 -2.18 -13.39
N GLY A 28 -4.13 -2.85 -13.04
CA GLY A 28 -5.48 -2.33 -13.30
C GLY A 28 -5.67 -0.94 -12.69
N ARG A 29 -5.25 -0.77 -11.43
CA ARG A 29 -5.34 0.51 -10.72
C ARG A 29 -4.49 1.62 -11.35
N GLY A 30 -3.29 1.30 -11.81
CA GLY A 30 -2.36 2.26 -12.42
C GLY A 30 -2.91 2.89 -13.70
N PHE A 31 -3.53 2.09 -14.57
CA PHE A 31 -4.16 2.60 -15.80
C PHE A 31 -5.42 3.43 -15.51
N ALA A 32 -6.19 3.05 -14.49
CA ALA A 32 -7.48 3.66 -14.23
C ALA A 32 -7.44 4.87 -13.27
N SER A 33 -6.35 5.09 -12.52
CA SER A 33 -6.33 6.12 -11.47
C SER A 33 -6.51 7.54 -12.02
N ILE A 34 -5.87 7.87 -13.16
CA ILE A 34 -6.03 9.18 -13.80
C ILE A 34 -7.45 9.30 -14.36
N PHE A 35 -7.93 8.26 -15.04
CA PHE A 35 -9.26 8.21 -15.62
C PHE A 35 -10.35 8.50 -14.58
N TRP A 36 -10.34 7.80 -13.44
CA TRP A 36 -11.33 8.00 -12.39
C TRP A 36 -11.23 9.35 -11.67
N GLY A 37 -10.04 9.95 -11.62
CA GLY A 37 -9.88 11.33 -11.16
C GLY A 37 -10.66 12.30 -12.04
N MET A 38 -10.42 12.25 -13.35
CA MET A 38 -11.11 13.10 -14.34
C MET A 38 -12.62 12.87 -14.38
N VAL A 39 -13.05 11.60 -14.25
CA VAL A 39 -14.47 11.26 -14.19
C VAL A 39 -15.12 11.82 -12.93
N ALA A 40 -14.44 11.75 -11.78
CA ALA A 40 -14.94 12.31 -10.54
C ALA A 40 -15.02 13.84 -10.55
N ASP A 41 -14.14 14.51 -11.30
CA ASP A 41 -14.22 15.97 -11.51
C ASP A 41 -15.46 16.35 -12.34
N ARG A 42 -15.86 15.51 -13.32
CA ARG A 42 -16.99 15.81 -14.22
C ARG A 42 -18.36 15.39 -13.69
N ILE A 43 -18.45 14.18 -13.13
CA ILE A 43 -19.72 13.56 -12.71
C ILE A 43 -20.01 13.81 -11.23
N GLY A 44 -19.01 14.24 -10.47
CA GLY A 44 -19.08 14.40 -9.02
C GLY A 44 -18.36 13.28 -8.27
N ARG A 45 -18.01 13.56 -7.02
CA ARG A 45 -17.20 12.65 -6.19
C ARG A 45 -18.02 11.47 -5.69
N LYS A 46 -19.29 11.67 -5.31
CA LYS A 46 -20.13 10.64 -4.71
C LYS A 46 -20.43 9.50 -5.69
N PRO A 47 -20.87 9.73 -6.95
CA PRO A 47 -21.10 8.66 -7.92
C PRO A 47 -19.88 7.76 -8.12
N VAL A 48 -18.68 8.34 -8.19
CA VAL A 48 -17.45 7.56 -8.39
C VAL A 48 -17.09 6.74 -7.15
N ILE A 49 -17.28 7.27 -5.94
CA ILE A 49 -17.09 6.53 -4.68
C ILE A 49 -18.09 5.36 -4.58
N VAL A 50 -19.37 5.62 -4.86
CA VAL A 50 -20.44 4.61 -4.86
C VAL A 50 -20.15 3.50 -5.87
N PHE A 51 -19.78 3.86 -7.11
CA PHE A 51 -19.41 2.90 -8.15
C PHE A 51 -18.18 2.05 -7.76
N SER A 52 -17.18 2.69 -7.14
CA SER A 52 -15.97 1.99 -6.67
C SER A 52 -16.30 0.97 -5.58
N LEU A 53 -17.16 1.32 -4.61
CA LEU A 53 -17.61 0.42 -3.56
C LEU A 53 -18.45 -0.74 -4.12
N PHE A 54 -19.35 -0.47 -5.07
CA PHE A 54 -20.11 -1.51 -5.77
C PHE A 54 -19.18 -2.50 -6.47
N THR A 55 -18.17 -1.98 -7.19
CA THR A 55 -17.14 -2.79 -7.85
C THR A 55 -16.39 -3.66 -6.84
N VAL A 56 -16.02 -3.12 -5.67
CA VAL A 56 -15.40 -3.90 -4.58
C VAL A 56 -16.30 -5.06 -4.18
N ILE A 57 -17.59 -4.84 -3.93
CA ILE A 57 -18.52 -5.90 -3.52
C ILE A 57 -18.59 -7.01 -4.58
N VAL A 58 -18.76 -6.65 -5.86
CA VAL A 58 -18.91 -7.60 -6.95
C VAL A 58 -17.61 -8.39 -7.17
N PHE A 59 -16.51 -7.71 -7.46
CA PHE A 59 -15.27 -8.39 -7.88
C PHE A 59 -14.53 -9.04 -6.72
N ASN A 60 -14.67 -8.55 -5.49
CA ASN A 60 -14.13 -9.24 -4.33
C ASN A 60 -14.89 -10.55 -4.06
N THR A 61 -16.21 -10.56 -4.24
CA THR A 61 -17.01 -11.79 -4.13
C THR A 61 -16.68 -12.78 -5.25
N LEU A 62 -16.56 -12.31 -6.50
CA LEU A 62 -16.13 -13.14 -7.63
C LEU A 62 -14.72 -13.72 -7.43
N PHE A 63 -13.83 -12.97 -6.81
CA PHE A 63 -12.51 -13.47 -6.44
C PHE A 63 -12.58 -14.61 -5.41
N GLY A 64 -13.45 -14.51 -4.41
CA GLY A 64 -13.71 -15.59 -3.45
C GLY A 64 -14.32 -16.85 -4.09
N LEU A 65 -15.06 -16.68 -5.19
CA LEU A 65 -15.63 -17.77 -6.00
C LEU A 65 -14.64 -18.33 -7.03
N SER A 66 -13.42 -17.81 -7.12
CA SER A 66 -12.47 -18.18 -8.18
C SER A 66 -11.88 -19.57 -7.96
N VAL A 67 -12.17 -20.47 -8.90
CA VAL A 67 -11.65 -21.86 -8.91
C VAL A 67 -10.48 -22.07 -9.86
N LYS A 68 -10.26 -21.14 -10.81
CA LYS A 68 -9.14 -21.16 -11.77
C LYS A 68 -8.25 -19.94 -11.57
N TYR A 69 -6.95 -20.11 -11.80
CA TYR A 69 -5.97 -19.03 -11.69
C TYR A 69 -6.29 -17.82 -12.59
N TRP A 70 -6.67 -18.05 -13.85
CA TRP A 70 -7.04 -16.98 -14.79
C TRP A 70 -8.28 -16.20 -14.35
N MET A 71 -9.22 -16.85 -13.67
CA MET A 71 -10.38 -16.19 -13.08
C MET A 71 -9.95 -15.25 -11.94
N ALA A 72 -9.02 -15.70 -11.10
CA ALA A 72 -8.45 -14.89 -10.02
C ALA A 72 -7.67 -13.67 -10.54
N ILE A 73 -6.86 -13.83 -11.60
CA ILE A 73 -6.18 -12.69 -12.26
C ILE A 73 -7.20 -11.70 -12.83
N THR A 74 -8.17 -12.20 -13.60
CA THR A 74 -9.12 -11.32 -14.31
C THR A 74 -9.95 -10.52 -13.33
N THR A 75 -10.46 -11.16 -12.27
CA THR A 75 -11.23 -10.47 -11.22
C THR A 75 -10.40 -9.43 -10.48
N ARG A 76 -9.11 -9.70 -10.22
CA ARG A 76 -8.19 -8.75 -9.57
C ARG A 76 -7.83 -7.57 -10.47
N LEU A 77 -7.56 -7.82 -11.75
CA LEU A 77 -7.29 -6.79 -12.75
C LEU A 77 -8.50 -5.86 -12.92
N LEU A 78 -9.70 -6.44 -13.09
CA LEU A 78 -10.94 -5.67 -13.22
C LEU A 78 -11.28 -4.89 -11.95
N LEU A 79 -11.09 -5.50 -10.77
CA LEU A 79 -11.24 -4.78 -9.50
C LEU A 79 -10.28 -3.59 -9.42
N GLY A 80 -9.02 -3.75 -9.84
CA GLY A 80 -8.06 -2.65 -9.89
C GLY A 80 -8.48 -1.54 -10.87
N ALA A 81 -8.90 -1.92 -12.08
CA ALA A 81 -9.25 -0.98 -13.14
C ALA A 81 -10.55 -0.22 -12.88
N LEU A 82 -11.52 -0.83 -12.19
CA LEU A 82 -12.81 -0.21 -11.92
C LEU A 82 -12.87 0.48 -10.54
N ASN A 83 -11.85 0.30 -9.69
CA ASN A 83 -11.79 0.89 -8.36
C ASN A 83 -10.95 2.18 -8.35
N GLY A 84 -11.62 3.30 -8.62
CA GLY A 84 -11.05 4.65 -8.61
C GLY A 84 -11.00 5.34 -7.24
N PHE A 85 -11.35 4.67 -6.14
CA PHE A 85 -11.73 5.29 -4.86
C PHE A 85 -10.71 6.27 -4.24
N LEU A 86 -9.41 5.99 -4.34
CA LEU A 86 -8.37 6.67 -3.53
C LEU A 86 -8.21 8.17 -3.82
N ALA A 87 -8.34 8.59 -5.08
CA ALA A 87 -8.20 10.00 -5.43
C ALA A 87 -9.47 10.81 -5.09
N PRO A 88 -10.69 10.37 -5.49
CA PRO A 88 -11.94 11.05 -5.16
C PRO A 88 -12.20 11.17 -3.66
N ILE A 89 -11.89 10.16 -2.84
CA ILE A 89 -12.15 10.24 -1.38
C ILE A 89 -11.28 11.31 -0.69
N LYS A 90 -10.03 11.48 -1.15
CA LYS A 90 -9.13 12.51 -0.62
C LYS A 90 -9.60 13.90 -1.03
N ALA A 91 -9.98 14.09 -2.29
CA ALA A 91 -10.55 15.34 -2.77
C ALA A 91 -11.86 15.67 -2.05
N TYR A 92 -12.76 14.69 -1.95
CA TYR A 92 -14.02 14.79 -1.24
C TYR A 92 -13.84 15.23 0.22
N SER A 93 -12.88 14.62 0.93
CA SER A 93 -12.59 14.97 2.32
C SER A 93 -12.16 16.43 2.47
N ILE A 94 -11.44 17.00 1.51
CA ILE A 94 -11.01 18.40 1.54
C ILE A 94 -12.20 19.32 1.23
N GLU A 95 -13.02 18.96 0.24
CA GLU A 95 -14.16 19.76 -0.23
C GLU A 95 -15.33 19.83 0.79
N VAL A 96 -15.47 18.81 1.64
CA VAL A 96 -16.47 18.80 2.73
C VAL A 96 -16.02 19.59 3.94
N CYS A 97 -14.74 19.49 4.31
CA CYS A 97 -14.18 20.20 5.46
C CYS A 97 -14.13 21.71 5.23
N ARG A 98 -14.20 22.48 6.33
CA ARG A 98 -13.88 23.91 6.31
C ARG A 98 -12.39 24.10 6.03
N ASP A 99 -12.00 25.25 5.48
CA ASP A 99 -10.62 25.53 5.07
C ASP A 99 -9.59 25.34 6.21
N ASP A 100 -9.99 25.62 7.45
CA ASP A 100 -9.21 25.42 8.68
C ASP A 100 -9.08 23.95 9.12
N GLU A 101 -10.00 23.09 8.69
CA GLU A 101 -10.08 21.68 9.11
C GLU A 101 -9.69 20.68 8.01
N GLN A 102 -9.30 21.13 6.81
CA GLN A 102 -8.92 20.25 5.69
C GLN A 102 -7.81 19.26 6.05
N ALA A 103 -6.84 19.69 6.87
CA ALA A 103 -5.77 18.82 7.34
C ALA A 103 -6.28 17.67 8.23
N LEU A 104 -7.30 17.94 9.04
CA LEU A 104 -7.96 16.93 9.87
C LEU A 104 -8.71 15.91 8.99
N GLY A 105 -9.43 16.37 7.97
CA GLY A 105 -10.11 15.50 7.01
C GLY A 105 -9.16 14.50 6.33
N ILE A 106 -8.04 15.01 5.77
CA ILE A 106 -7.01 14.16 5.15
C ILE A 106 -6.42 13.16 6.15
N SER A 107 -6.23 13.58 7.41
CA SER A 107 -5.73 12.71 8.48
C SER A 107 -6.69 11.56 8.79
N ILE A 108 -8.01 11.81 8.80
CA ILE A 108 -9.04 10.77 9.00
C ILE A 108 -8.97 9.72 7.88
N VAL A 109 -8.84 10.15 6.63
CA VAL A 109 -8.70 9.24 5.47
C VAL A 109 -7.46 8.35 5.62
N ASN A 110 -6.32 8.92 6.02
CA ASN A 110 -5.09 8.17 6.24
C ASN A 110 -5.19 7.21 7.43
N THR A 111 -5.89 7.61 8.49
CA THR A 111 -6.13 6.75 9.67
C THR A 111 -7.02 5.56 9.31
N ALA A 112 -8.07 5.78 8.51
CA ALA A 112 -8.93 4.71 8.01
C ALA A 112 -8.14 3.69 7.16
N TRP A 113 -7.20 4.17 6.33
CA TRP A 113 -6.27 3.29 5.61
C TRP A 113 -5.43 2.43 6.55
N GLY A 114 -4.89 3.03 7.63
CA GLY A 114 -4.15 2.33 8.67
C GLY A 114 -4.98 1.22 9.34
N LEU A 115 -6.25 1.49 9.66
CA LEU A 115 -7.17 0.49 10.21
C LEU A 115 -7.41 -0.68 9.23
N GLY A 116 -7.49 -0.39 7.93
CA GLY A 116 -7.60 -1.41 6.89
C GLY A 116 -6.39 -2.37 6.88
N LEU A 117 -5.18 -1.87 7.15
CA LEU A 117 -3.98 -2.69 7.26
C LEU A 117 -3.96 -3.59 8.50
N ILE A 118 -4.76 -3.29 9.53
CA ILE A 118 -4.91 -4.11 10.73
C ILE A 118 -5.97 -5.18 10.52
N ILE A 119 -7.16 -4.74 10.09
CA ILE A 119 -8.35 -5.57 9.95
C ILE A 119 -8.22 -6.54 8.76
N GLY A 120 -7.60 -6.09 7.65
CA GLY A 120 -7.46 -6.88 6.43
C GLY A 120 -6.71 -8.20 6.64
N PRO A 121 -5.46 -8.19 7.15
CA PRO A 121 -4.72 -9.41 7.46
C PRO A 121 -5.39 -10.29 8.52
N ALA A 122 -6.11 -9.69 9.49
CA ALA A 122 -6.87 -10.46 10.47
C ALA A 122 -7.97 -11.28 9.79
N ILE A 123 -8.83 -10.62 9.00
CA ILE A 123 -9.91 -11.29 8.26
C ILE A 123 -9.33 -12.33 7.29
N GLY A 124 -8.30 -11.96 6.53
CA GLY A 124 -7.67 -12.83 5.54
C GLY A 124 -6.96 -14.04 6.15
N GLY A 125 -6.33 -13.89 7.31
CA GLY A 125 -5.59 -14.97 7.98
C GLY A 125 -6.51 -15.92 8.76
N TYR A 126 -7.41 -15.38 9.60
CA TYR A 126 -8.28 -16.20 10.45
C TYR A 126 -9.44 -16.85 9.68
N LEU A 127 -9.97 -16.23 8.62
CA LEU A 127 -11.11 -16.79 7.90
C LEU A 127 -10.71 -17.59 6.64
N ALA A 128 -9.44 -17.57 6.24
CA ALA A 128 -8.98 -18.40 5.11
C ALA A 128 -8.99 -19.89 5.48
N GLN A 129 -9.38 -20.73 4.53
CA GLN A 129 -9.47 -22.18 4.68
C GLN A 129 -10.29 -22.59 5.92
N PRO A 130 -11.56 -22.14 6.03
CA PRO A 130 -12.37 -22.32 7.24
C PRO A 130 -12.61 -23.80 7.59
N ALA A 131 -12.70 -24.70 6.60
CA ALA A 131 -12.82 -26.14 6.86
C ALA A 131 -11.57 -26.75 7.52
N LYS A 132 -10.37 -26.23 7.22
CA LYS A 132 -9.11 -26.64 7.87
C LYS A 132 -8.94 -26.00 9.25
N GLN A 133 -9.31 -24.72 9.39
CA GLN A 133 -9.10 -23.98 10.65
C GLN A 133 -10.17 -24.28 11.71
N TYR A 134 -11.42 -24.49 11.30
CA TYR A 134 -12.57 -24.70 12.18
C TYR A 134 -13.38 -25.94 11.76
N PRO A 135 -12.79 -27.15 11.82
CA PRO A 135 -13.42 -28.38 11.33
C PRO A 135 -14.72 -28.76 12.06
N HIS A 136 -14.90 -28.26 13.29
CA HIS A 136 -16.14 -28.45 14.07
C HIS A 136 -17.33 -27.65 13.55
N ILE A 137 -17.08 -26.56 12.81
CA ILE A 137 -18.12 -25.64 12.30
C ILE A 137 -18.28 -25.80 10.78
N PHE A 138 -17.18 -26.01 10.06
CA PHE A 138 -17.17 -26.13 8.60
C PHE A 138 -16.65 -27.50 8.18
N HIS A 139 -17.51 -28.30 7.55
CA HIS A 139 -17.10 -29.57 6.95
C HIS A 139 -16.42 -29.37 5.59
N ASP A 140 -15.50 -30.26 5.22
CA ASP A 140 -14.79 -30.22 3.93
C ASP A 140 -15.70 -30.29 2.70
N LYS A 141 -16.86 -30.95 2.82
CA LYS A 141 -17.86 -31.04 1.74
C LYS A 141 -18.72 -29.79 1.58
N SER A 142 -18.65 -28.85 2.54
CA SER A 142 -19.42 -27.60 2.49
C SER A 142 -18.92 -26.67 1.39
N THR A 143 -19.72 -25.65 1.04
CA THR A 143 -19.34 -24.60 0.08
C THR A 143 -18.01 -23.95 0.45
N PHE A 144 -17.75 -23.77 1.75
CA PHE A 144 -16.52 -23.16 2.27
C PHE A 144 -15.32 -24.11 2.30
N GLY A 145 -15.55 -25.43 2.25
CA GLY A 145 -14.49 -26.42 1.99
C GLY A 145 -14.08 -26.44 0.51
N ARG A 146 -15.05 -26.33 -0.41
CA ARG A 146 -14.80 -26.21 -1.86
C ARG A 146 -14.18 -24.87 -2.25
N LEU A 147 -14.57 -23.79 -1.57
CA LEU A 147 -14.13 -22.42 -1.84
C LEU A 147 -13.47 -21.83 -0.58
N PRO A 148 -12.19 -22.19 -0.32
CA PRO A 148 -11.50 -21.86 0.94
C PRO A 148 -11.30 -20.36 1.19
N TYR A 149 -11.46 -19.51 0.17
CA TYR A 149 -11.28 -18.06 0.27
C TYR A 149 -12.59 -17.28 0.15
N LEU A 150 -13.74 -17.96 0.02
CA LEU A 150 -15.03 -17.31 -0.11
C LEU A 150 -15.41 -16.57 1.17
N LEU A 151 -15.22 -17.18 2.34
CA LEU A 151 -15.57 -16.60 3.63
C LEU A 151 -14.90 -15.24 3.91
N PRO A 152 -13.57 -15.08 3.83
CA PRO A 152 -12.94 -13.77 4.03
C PRO A 152 -13.41 -12.75 2.99
N CYS A 153 -13.63 -13.18 1.74
CA CYS A 153 -14.13 -12.29 0.70
C CYS A 153 -15.57 -11.81 1.01
N LEU A 154 -16.46 -12.70 1.46
CA LEU A 154 -17.82 -12.33 1.85
C LEU A 154 -17.82 -11.36 3.03
N CYS A 155 -16.98 -11.56 4.05
CA CYS A 155 -16.88 -10.62 5.17
C CYS A 155 -16.48 -9.21 4.71
N ILE A 156 -15.48 -9.11 3.82
CA ILE A 156 -15.06 -7.82 3.24
C ILE A 156 -16.18 -7.22 2.38
N SER A 157 -16.87 -8.04 1.59
CA SER A 157 -17.99 -7.58 0.76
C SER A 157 -19.18 -7.09 1.60
N ILE A 158 -19.51 -7.76 2.71
CA ILE A 158 -20.54 -7.33 3.66
C ILE A 158 -20.15 -5.98 4.29
N PHE A 159 -18.91 -5.83 4.73
CA PHE A 159 -18.41 -4.55 5.24
C PHE A 159 -18.48 -3.45 4.18
N ALA A 160 -18.11 -3.75 2.93
CA ALA A 160 -18.23 -2.82 1.81
C ALA A 160 -19.69 -2.46 1.48
N THR A 161 -20.64 -3.39 1.64
CA THR A 161 -22.08 -3.13 1.50
C THR A 161 -22.57 -2.16 2.57
N PHE A 162 -22.15 -2.32 3.83
CA PHE A 162 -22.46 -1.35 4.87
C PHE A 162 -21.89 0.04 4.52
N ALA A 163 -20.65 0.11 4.05
CA ALA A 163 -20.05 1.36 3.59
C ALA A 163 -20.78 1.98 2.38
N LEU A 164 -21.28 1.14 1.45
CA LEU A 164 -22.08 1.57 0.31
C LEU A 164 -23.42 2.17 0.77
N ILE A 165 -24.10 1.54 1.73
CA ILE A 165 -25.32 2.07 2.35
C ILE A 165 -25.00 3.39 3.06
N SER A 166 -23.87 3.48 3.76
CA SER A 166 -23.39 4.71 4.38
C SER A 166 -23.20 5.87 3.39
N CYS A 167 -22.95 5.58 2.11
CA CYS A 167 -22.82 6.61 1.08
C CYS A 167 -24.14 7.32 0.75
N ILE A 168 -25.30 6.81 1.18
CA ILE A 168 -26.59 7.51 0.99
C ILE A 168 -26.55 8.88 1.66
N TRP A 169 -25.97 8.96 2.87
CA TRP A 169 -25.82 10.18 3.66
C TRP A 169 -24.66 11.08 3.22
N LEU A 170 -23.85 10.65 2.26
CA LEU A 170 -22.74 11.44 1.74
C LEU A 170 -23.30 12.58 0.86
N PRO A 171 -23.06 13.88 1.15
CA PRO A 171 -23.42 14.95 0.23
C PRO A 171 -22.60 14.88 -1.07
N GLU A 172 -23.12 15.43 -2.17
CA GLU A 172 -22.33 15.65 -3.39
C GLU A 172 -21.56 16.98 -3.28
N THR A 173 -20.34 17.01 -3.83
CA THR A 173 -19.40 18.14 -3.73
C THR A 173 -19.11 18.81 -5.06
N LEU A 174 -19.62 18.27 -6.19
CA LEU A 174 -19.42 18.83 -7.54
C LEU A 174 -19.65 20.35 -7.64
N HIS A 175 -20.71 20.89 -7.03
CA HIS A 175 -20.98 22.34 -7.08
C HIS A 175 -19.95 23.18 -6.33
N LYS A 176 -19.30 22.63 -5.30
CA LYS A 176 -18.20 23.30 -4.59
C LYS A 176 -16.92 23.32 -5.43
N HIS A 177 -16.70 22.29 -6.26
CA HIS A 177 -15.57 22.24 -7.18
C HIS A 177 -15.62 23.40 -8.18
N ASN A 178 -16.76 23.58 -8.88
CA ASN A 178 -16.95 24.70 -9.81
C ASN A 178 -16.82 26.06 -9.11
N LYS A 179 -17.29 26.18 -7.86
CA LYS A 179 -17.13 27.42 -7.07
C LYS A 179 -15.68 27.66 -6.66
N PHE A 180 -14.90 26.62 -6.42
CA PHE A 180 -13.46 26.69 -6.15
C PHE A 180 -12.68 27.10 -7.40
N GLU A 181 -12.97 26.50 -8.56
CA GLU A 181 -12.38 26.89 -9.85
C GLU A 181 -12.76 28.33 -10.20
N MET A 182 -14.04 28.68 -10.15
CA MET A 182 -14.50 30.03 -10.47
C MET A 182 -13.97 31.06 -9.47
N ARG A 183 -13.83 30.75 -8.17
CA ARG A 183 -13.18 31.65 -7.20
C ARG A 183 -11.68 31.78 -7.48
N ALA A 184 -11.00 30.73 -7.93
CA ALA A 184 -9.60 30.80 -8.34
C ALA A 184 -9.45 31.67 -9.60
N GLU A 185 -10.29 31.48 -10.62
CA GLU A 185 -10.32 32.28 -11.84
C GLU A 185 -10.72 33.74 -11.58
N THR A 186 -11.70 34.00 -10.69
CA THR A 186 -12.13 35.36 -10.36
C THR A 186 -11.10 36.09 -9.48
N ALA A 187 -10.39 35.36 -8.62
CA ALA A 187 -9.24 35.89 -7.88
C ALA A 187 -8.05 36.19 -8.82
N GLU A 188 -7.85 35.40 -9.87
CA GLU A 188 -6.88 35.67 -10.94
C GLU A 188 -7.33 36.87 -11.81
N ALA A 189 -8.63 37.04 -12.09
CA ALA A 189 -9.18 38.12 -12.92
C ALA A 189 -9.37 39.48 -12.22
N GLY A 190 -9.51 39.51 -10.89
CA GLY A 190 -9.62 40.74 -10.09
C GLY A 190 -8.30 41.49 -9.87
N THR A 191 -7.18 40.91 -10.28
CA THR A 191 -5.83 41.49 -10.22
C THR A 191 -5.40 42.06 -11.58
N THR A 192 -6.17 43.00 -12.12
CA THR A 192 -5.73 43.88 -13.24
C THR A 192 -4.88 45.05 -12.72
N GLN A 193 -3.77 44.72 -12.07
CA GLN A 193 -2.58 45.56 -12.05
C GLN A 193 -1.40 44.65 -12.29
N GLU A 194 -0.64 44.94 -13.35
CA GLU A 194 0.63 44.36 -13.79
C GLU A 194 1.31 43.45 -12.76
N SER A 195 0.78 42.24 -12.60
CA SER A 195 1.54 41.12 -12.07
C SER A 195 1.76 40.25 -13.28
N THR A 196 2.97 40.37 -13.83
CA THR A 196 3.59 39.33 -14.64
C THR A 196 3.10 37.99 -14.10
N GLU A 197 2.17 37.34 -14.80
CA GLU A 197 1.74 35.99 -14.46
C GLU A 197 3.03 35.18 -14.40
N SER A 198 3.51 34.86 -13.20
CA SER A 198 4.59 33.90 -13.10
C SER A 198 3.99 32.62 -13.69
N PRO A 199 4.47 32.15 -14.87
CA PRO A 199 3.80 31.07 -15.58
C PRO A 199 3.68 29.91 -14.59
N LYS A 200 2.46 29.35 -14.41
CA LYS A 200 2.21 28.22 -13.48
C LYS A 200 3.34 27.21 -13.67
N LYS A 201 4.35 27.27 -12.79
CA LYS A 201 5.63 26.60 -13.05
C LYS A 201 5.30 25.12 -13.15
N SER A 202 5.61 24.52 -14.30
CA SER A 202 5.32 23.12 -14.55
C SER A 202 5.83 22.29 -13.37
N LEU A 203 4.91 21.57 -12.70
CA LEU A 203 5.24 20.75 -11.53
C LEU A 203 6.33 19.71 -11.84
N TRP A 204 6.36 19.22 -13.08
CA TRP A 204 7.38 18.32 -13.61
C TRP A 204 8.79 18.92 -13.62
N LYS A 205 8.90 20.26 -13.70
CA LYS A 205 10.19 20.98 -13.66
C LYS A 205 10.60 21.36 -12.23
N ASN A 206 9.73 21.19 -11.24
CA ASN A 206 10.05 21.44 -9.83
C ASN A 206 10.88 20.27 -9.27
N TRP A 207 12.20 20.39 -9.32
CA TRP A 207 13.11 19.34 -8.88
C TRP A 207 12.96 18.93 -7.39
N PRO A 208 12.80 19.86 -6.42
CA PRO A 208 12.45 19.49 -5.04
C PRO A 208 11.22 18.59 -4.92
N LEU A 209 10.17 18.88 -5.70
CA LEU A 209 8.98 18.03 -5.75
C LEU A 209 9.30 16.67 -6.38
N MET A 210 9.89 16.67 -7.58
CA MET A 210 10.13 15.44 -8.34
C MET A 210 11.11 14.49 -7.63
N SER A 211 12.17 15.01 -7.02
CA SER A 211 13.10 14.20 -6.20
C SER A 211 12.38 13.56 -5.00
N SER A 212 11.50 14.31 -4.32
CA SER A 212 10.70 13.78 -3.22
C SER A 212 9.69 12.71 -3.68
N ILE A 213 9.09 12.88 -4.87
CA ILE A 213 8.19 11.89 -5.49
C ILE A 213 8.95 10.62 -5.88
N ILE A 214 10.13 10.74 -6.50
CA ILE A 214 10.93 9.58 -6.90
C ILE A 214 11.35 8.76 -5.67
N THR A 215 11.85 9.42 -4.63
CA THR A 215 12.21 8.75 -3.36
C THR A 215 11.00 8.05 -2.74
N TYR A 216 9.82 8.69 -2.76
CA TYR A 216 8.56 8.08 -2.32
C TYR A 216 8.17 6.83 -3.13
N CYS A 217 8.38 6.86 -4.45
CA CYS A 217 8.10 5.73 -5.34
C CYS A 217 9.03 4.55 -5.06
N VAL A 218 10.32 4.80 -4.85
CA VAL A 218 11.31 3.76 -4.52
C VAL A 218 10.99 3.09 -3.19
N PHE A 219 10.71 3.87 -2.13
CA PHE A 219 10.29 3.28 -0.84
C PHE A 219 8.96 2.54 -0.93
N SER A 220 8.01 3.03 -1.74
CA SER A 220 6.74 2.36 -1.97
C SER A 220 6.88 1.04 -2.73
N LEU A 221 7.80 0.98 -3.69
CA LEU A 221 8.18 -0.25 -4.39
C LEU A 221 8.79 -1.24 -3.40
N HIS A 222 9.80 -0.81 -2.62
CA HIS A 222 10.44 -1.61 -1.60
C HIS A 222 9.42 -2.18 -0.61
N ASP A 223 8.55 -1.35 -0.03
CA ASP A 223 7.61 -1.82 1.00
C ASP A 223 6.55 -2.78 0.48
N THR A 224 6.18 -2.63 -0.79
CA THR A 224 5.28 -3.59 -1.45
C THR A 224 5.99 -4.91 -1.73
N ALA A 225 7.23 -4.86 -2.22
CA ALA A 225 8.03 -6.05 -2.45
C ALA A 225 8.33 -6.79 -1.14
N TYR A 226 8.68 -6.05 -0.08
CA TYR A 226 8.86 -6.58 1.28
C TYR A 226 7.59 -7.27 1.77
N SER A 227 6.42 -6.63 1.65
CA SER A 227 5.16 -7.23 2.11
C SER A 227 4.86 -8.54 1.39
N GLU A 228 5.10 -8.60 0.07
CA GLU A 228 4.89 -9.82 -0.73
C GLU A 228 5.88 -10.93 -0.34
N ILE A 229 7.18 -10.61 -0.30
CA ILE A 229 8.24 -11.55 0.09
C ILE A 229 8.02 -12.05 1.51
N PHE A 230 7.68 -11.17 2.46
CA PHE A 230 7.45 -11.55 3.85
C PHE A 230 6.32 -12.58 3.97
N SER A 231 5.19 -12.34 3.29
CA SER A 231 4.07 -13.28 3.28
C SER A 231 4.43 -14.62 2.61
N LEU A 232 5.17 -14.60 1.50
CA LEU A 232 5.62 -15.83 0.83
C LEU A 232 6.65 -16.62 1.65
N TRP A 233 7.62 -15.91 2.23
CA TRP A 233 8.70 -16.49 3.03
C TRP A 233 8.21 -17.12 4.32
N THR A 234 7.31 -16.45 5.04
CA THR A 234 6.74 -16.98 6.30
C THR A 234 5.96 -18.28 6.06
N VAL A 235 5.17 -18.36 4.99
CA VAL A 235 4.38 -19.56 4.65
C VAL A 235 5.23 -20.68 4.05
N SER A 236 6.29 -20.35 3.31
CA SER A 236 7.16 -21.32 2.66
C SER A 236 7.73 -22.34 3.65
N GLY A 237 7.86 -23.60 3.21
CA GLY A 237 8.43 -24.67 4.01
C GLY A 237 9.87 -24.40 4.44
N ARG A 238 10.27 -24.91 5.62
CA ARG A 238 11.65 -24.81 6.13
C ARG A 238 12.71 -25.39 5.18
N LYS A 239 12.34 -26.38 4.35
CA LYS A 239 13.24 -26.94 3.31
C LYS A 239 13.72 -25.89 2.30
N TYR A 240 12.93 -24.85 2.05
CA TYR A 240 13.25 -23.77 1.11
C TYR A 240 13.64 -22.47 1.82
N GLY A 241 14.09 -22.55 3.08
CA GLY A 241 14.50 -21.39 3.87
C GLY A 241 13.34 -20.52 4.37
N GLY A 242 12.10 -21.05 4.39
CA GLY A 242 10.93 -20.38 4.97
C GLY A 242 10.66 -20.77 6.43
N LEU A 243 9.52 -20.33 6.98
CA LEU A 243 9.15 -20.59 8.38
C LEU A 243 8.06 -21.67 8.59
N SER A 244 7.42 -22.14 7.52
CA SER A 244 6.27 -23.06 7.55
C SER A 244 5.07 -22.54 8.37
N PHE A 245 4.82 -21.24 8.35
CA PHE A 245 3.70 -20.64 9.08
C PHE A 245 2.36 -20.89 8.40
N SER A 246 1.31 -21.03 9.19
CA SER A 246 -0.06 -21.06 8.67
C SER A 246 -0.54 -19.66 8.27
N SER A 247 -1.59 -19.57 7.44
CA SER A 247 -2.23 -18.29 7.09
C SER A 247 -2.67 -17.49 8.33
N LYS A 248 -3.05 -18.18 9.40
CA LYS A 248 -3.43 -17.59 10.68
C LYS A 248 -2.24 -16.92 11.36
N ASP A 249 -1.10 -17.60 11.43
CA ASP A 249 0.11 -17.07 12.07
C ASP A 249 0.62 -15.82 11.34
N VAL A 250 0.59 -15.84 10.01
CA VAL A 250 0.94 -14.66 9.19
C VAL A 250 -0.02 -13.50 9.44
N GLY A 251 -1.33 -13.79 9.50
CA GLY A 251 -2.35 -12.81 9.83
C GLY A 251 -2.11 -12.18 11.21
N GLN A 252 -1.77 -12.97 12.23
CA GLN A 252 -1.45 -12.47 13.57
C GLN A 252 -0.26 -11.51 13.59
N VAL A 253 0.86 -11.89 12.95
CA VAL A 253 2.06 -11.05 12.89
C VAL A 253 1.76 -9.72 12.20
N LEU A 254 1.06 -9.74 11.07
CA LEU A 254 0.68 -8.53 10.34
C LEU A 254 -0.29 -7.64 11.12
N THR A 255 -1.28 -8.23 11.82
CA THR A 255 -2.21 -7.48 12.66
C THR A 255 -1.49 -6.80 13.82
N VAL A 256 -0.60 -7.51 14.55
CA VAL A 256 0.18 -6.91 15.65
C VAL A 256 1.07 -5.78 15.12
N ALA A 257 1.72 -5.99 13.97
CA ALA A 257 2.52 -4.96 13.32
C ALA A 257 1.67 -3.74 12.92
N GLY A 258 0.46 -3.95 12.40
CA GLY A 258 -0.49 -2.88 12.07
C GLY A 258 -0.94 -2.08 13.31
N VAL A 259 -1.22 -2.75 14.43
CA VAL A 259 -1.57 -2.07 15.69
C VAL A 259 -0.40 -1.21 16.17
N SER A 260 0.82 -1.74 16.12
CA SER A 260 2.02 -0.99 16.51
C SER A 260 2.24 0.27 15.64
N LEU A 261 1.97 0.17 14.34
CA LEU A 261 2.00 1.28 13.41
C LEU A 261 0.98 2.36 13.78
N LEU A 262 -0.25 1.97 14.12
CA LEU A 262 -1.31 2.93 14.49
C LEU A 262 -0.97 3.68 15.77
N VAL A 263 -0.52 2.96 16.80
CA VAL A 263 -0.08 3.56 18.07
C VAL A 263 1.08 4.53 17.83
N TYR A 264 2.08 4.12 17.05
CA TYR A 264 3.20 4.98 16.71
C TYR A 264 2.77 6.25 15.95
N GLN A 265 1.88 6.12 14.96
CA GLN A 265 1.42 7.24 14.15
C GLN A 265 0.68 8.30 14.98
N ILE A 266 -0.13 7.87 15.96
CA ILE A 266 -0.92 8.75 16.81
C ILE A 266 -0.05 9.45 17.86
N PHE A 267 0.81 8.70 18.56
CA PHE A 267 1.50 9.21 19.75
C PHE A 267 2.93 9.68 19.51
N VAL A 268 3.69 9.00 18.64
CA VAL A 268 5.14 9.17 18.56
C VAL A 268 5.57 9.97 17.32
N TYR A 269 4.88 9.80 16.19
CA TYR A 269 5.29 10.42 14.93
C TYR A 269 5.35 11.96 14.99
N ARG A 270 4.37 12.60 15.66
CA ARG A 270 4.35 14.07 15.82
C ARG A 270 5.58 14.57 16.58
N TRP A 271 5.95 13.89 17.66
CA TRP A 271 7.14 14.22 18.43
C TRP A 271 8.40 14.03 17.58
N LEU A 272 8.54 12.88 16.91
CA LEU A 272 9.70 12.58 16.06
C LEU A 272 9.89 13.62 14.95
N ASN A 273 8.80 13.99 14.26
CA ASN A 273 8.85 14.95 13.15
C ASN A 273 9.20 16.37 13.63
N ASN A 274 8.72 16.78 14.80
CA ASN A 274 9.06 18.10 15.36
C ASN A 274 10.52 18.18 15.83
N THR A 275 11.09 17.08 16.30
CA THR A 275 12.48 17.05 16.81
C THR A 275 13.51 16.84 15.70
N LEU A 276 13.28 15.91 14.78
CA LEU A 276 14.27 15.52 13.77
C LEU A 276 13.99 16.12 12.38
N GLY A 277 12.76 16.59 12.14
CA GLY A 277 12.31 16.99 10.82
C GLY A 277 12.06 15.80 9.87
N PRO A 278 11.41 16.05 8.71
CA PRO A 278 11.00 14.99 7.79
C PRO A 278 12.17 14.29 7.08
N VAL A 279 13.27 15.01 6.83
CA VAL A 279 14.42 14.47 6.11
C VAL A 279 15.20 13.50 6.99
N ASN A 280 15.58 13.92 8.20
CA ASN A 280 16.40 13.08 9.08
C ASN A 280 15.59 11.90 9.65
N SER A 281 14.30 12.09 9.96
CA SER A 281 13.44 10.97 10.36
C SER A 281 13.34 9.91 9.26
N THR A 282 13.20 10.31 7.98
CA THR A 282 13.20 9.37 6.84
C THR A 282 14.54 8.65 6.71
N ARG A 283 15.67 9.37 6.82
CA ARG A 283 17.02 8.79 6.76
C ARG A 283 17.27 7.77 7.86
N ILE A 284 17.00 8.14 9.11
CA ILE A 284 17.17 7.26 10.27
C ILE A 284 16.28 6.03 10.11
N ALA A 285 15.02 6.22 9.72
CA ALA A 285 14.11 5.09 9.54
C ALA A 285 14.56 4.13 8.43
N SER A 286 15.12 4.65 7.34
CA SER A 286 15.66 3.82 6.26
C SER A 286 16.95 3.11 6.69
N ALA A 287 17.88 3.83 7.35
CA ALA A 287 19.12 3.25 7.88
C ALA A 287 18.87 2.13 8.90
N LEU A 288 17.90 2.30 9.79
CA LEU A 288 17.50 1.28 10.77
C LEU A 288 16.74 0.10 10.15
N SER A 289 16.10 0.29 8.99
CA SER A 289 15.39 -0.80 8.31
C SER A 289 16.34 -1.84 7.72
N ILE A 290 17.54 -1.41 7.27
CA ILE A 290 18.55 -2.28 6.65
C ILE A 290 18.98 -3.44 7.57
N PRO A 291 19.47 -3.20 8.81
CA PRO A 291 19.89 -4.30 9.68
C PRO A 291 18.72 -5.22 10.09
N ILE A 292 17.49 -4.69 10.17
CA ILE A 292 16.31 -5.51 10.49
C ILE A 292 16.01 -6.48 9.34
N ILE A 293 16.02 -6.00 8.10
CA ILE A 293 15.80 -6.85 6.93
C ILE A 293 16.94 -7.86 6.77
N ALA A 294 18.18 -7.45 7.02
CA ALA A 294 19.34 -8.33 7.02
C ALA A 294 19.26 -9.44 8.09
N ALA A 295 18.49 -9.22 9.17
CA ALA A 295 18.32 -10.21 10.24
C ALA A 295 17.31 -11.33 9.88
N TYR A 296 16.39 -11.13 8.92
CA TYR A 296 15.33 -12.10 8.62
C TYR A 296 15.82 -13.51 8.21
N PRO A 297 16.83 -13.66 7.32
CA PRO A 297 17.33 -14.99 6.98
C PRO A 297 17.79 -15.78 8.21
N PHE A 298 18.43 -15.11 9.18
CA PHE A 298 18.93 -15.76 10.39
C PHE A 298 17.83 -16.22 11.34
N MET A 299 16.62 -15.65 11.23
CA MET A 299 15.47 -16.10 12.01
C MET A 299 15.05 -17.52 11.65
N THR A 300 15.38 -18.03 10.46
CA THR A 300 15.07 -19.41 10.05
C THR A 300 15.75 -20.45 10.95
N HIS A 301 16.90 -20.11 11.54
CA HIS A 301 17.62 -20.94 12.50
C HIS A 301 16.97 -20.96 13.90
N LEU A 302 16.03 -20.06 14.17
CA LEU A 302 15.29 -20.02 15.42
C LEU A 302 14.07 -20.96 15.36
N SER A 303 13.61 -21.37 16.54
CA SER A 303 12.44 -22.21 16.73
C SER A 303 11.68 -21.84 18.01
N GLY A 304 10.40 -22.16 18.04
CA GLY A 304 9.52 -21.91 19.18
C GLY A 304 9.38 -20.43 19.53
N ILE A 305 9.38 -20.13 20.83
CA ILE A 305 9.14 -18.78 21.38
C ILE A 305 10.18 -17.77 20.89
N ARG A 306 11.44 -18.18 20.73
CA ARG A 306 12.53 -17.29 20.28
C ARG A 306 12.28 -16.76 18.87
N LEU A 307 11.82 -17.62 17.96
CA LEU A 307 11.42 -17.21 16.61
C LEU A 307 10.24 -16.25 16.65
N GLY A 308 9.20 -16.59 17.42
CA GLY A 308 8.02 -15.74 17.59
C GLY A 308 8.43 -14.34 18.04
N LEU A 309 9.13 -14.22 19.16
CA LEU A 309 9.53 -12.95 19.74
C LEU A 309 10.39 -12.11 18.78
N ALA A 310 11.39 -12.73 18.13
CA ALA A 310 12.21 -12.04 17.13
C ALA A 310 11.39 -11.52 15.94
N LEU A 311 10.48 -12.34 15.41
CA LEU A 311 9.67 -12.00 14.25
C LEU A 311 8.64 -10.91 14.56
N TYR A 312 7.93 -11.01 15.69
CA TYR A 312 6.95 -10.00 16.12
C TYR A 312 7.62 -8.64 16.35
N ILE A 313 8.74 -8.61 17.08
CA ILE A 313 9.49 -7.37 17.32
C ILE A 313 9.98 -6.78 15.99
N ALA A 314 10.58 -7.59 15.12
CA ALA A 314 11.06 -7.11 13.83
C ALA A 314 9.92 -6.59 12.93
N ALA A 315 8.78 -7.27 12.88
CA ALA A 315 7.62 -6.85 12.09
C ALA A 315 7.01 -5.54 12.62
N MET A 316 6.93 -5.37 13.94
CA MET A 316 6.48 -4.13 14.58
C MET A 316 7.42 -2.97 14.25
N ILE A 317 8.73 -3.14 14.50
CA ILE A 317 9.70 -2.09 14.21
C ILE A 317 9.70 -1.77 12.72
N LYS A 318 9.73 -2.77 11.83
CA LYS A 318 9.72 -2.54 10.38
C LYS A 318 8.47 -1.77 9.92
N SER A 319 7.30 -2.03 10.50
CA SER A 319 6.06 -1.29 10.19
C SER A 319 6.14 0.17 10.62
N VAL A 320 6.70 0.43 11.80
CA VAL A 320 6.95 1.80 12.32
C VAL A 320 7.94 2.56 11.44
N LEU A 321 9.04 1.92 11.02
CA LEU A 321 10.02 2.54 10.13
C LEU A 321 9.44 2.79 8.72
N ALA A 322 8.59 1.87 8.22
CA ALA A 322 7.92 2.03 6.94
C ALA A 322 6.98 3.24 6.93
N ILE A 323 6.11 3.38 7.93
CA ILE A 323 5.17 4.52 7.99
C ILE A 323 5.89 5.85 8.17
N THR A 324 7.03 5.87 8.88
CA THR A 324 7.85 7.07 9.06
C THR A 324 8.41 7.56 7.72
N ARG A 325 8.93 6.66 6.88
CA ARG A 325 9.45 7.03 5.54
C ARG A 325 8.34 7.53 4.62
N VAL A 326 7.21 6.83 4.59
CA VAL A 326 6.03 7.23 3.79
C VAL A 326 5.52 8.61 4.21
N SER A 327 5.39 8.85 5.51
CA SER A 327 4.88 10.12 6.04
C SER A 327 5.87 11.26 5.84
N GLY A 328 7.17 11.02 6.07
CA GLY A 328 8.22 12.02 5.88
C GLY A 328 8.36 12.46 4.42
N THR A 329 8.37 11.50 3.48
CA THR A 329 8.43 11.81 2.04
C THR A 329 7.16 12.49 1.52
N SER A 330 5.98 12.11 2.02
CA SER A 330 4.72 12.81 1.69
C SER A 330 4.71 14.25 2.21
N LEU A 331 5.26 14.50 3.42
CA LEU A 331 5.40 15.86 3.94
C LEU A 331 6.36 16.72 3.09
N LEU A 332 7.48 16.14 2.64
CA LEU A 332 8.41 16.83 1.73
C LEU A 332 7.76 17.24 0.41
N GLN A 333 6.93 16.37 -0.18
CA GLN A 333 6.18 16.69 -1.39
C GLN A 333 5.23 17.88 -1.19
N ASN A 334 4.48 17.88 -0.08
CA ASN A 334 3.54 18.94 0.24
C ASN A 334 4.23 20.29 0.56
N ASN A 335 5.46 20.24 1.08
CA ASN A 335 6.26 21.42 1.37
C ASN A 335 7.01 21.97 0.15
N ALA A 336 7.20 21.15 -0.89
CA ALA A 336 7.86 21.56 -2.14
C ALA A 336 6.97 22.40 -3.07
N VAL A 337 5.67 22.50 -2.77
CA VAL A 337 4.69 23.24 -3.58
C VAL A 337 3.80 24.15 -2.73
N PRO A 338 3.35 25.29 -3.29
CA PRO A 338 2.32 26.12 -2.66
C PRO A 338 1.01 25.35 -2.44
N GLN A 339 0.21 25.80 -1.47
CA GLN A 339 -1.03 25.12 -1.06
C GLN A 339 -1.98 24.84 -2.23
N GLY A 340 -2.16 25.80 -3.15
CA GLY A 340 -3.03 25.65 -4.33
C GLY A 340 -2.59 24.57 -5.34
N GLN A 341 -1.32 24.12 -5.28
CA GLN A 341 -0.78 23.10 -6.19
C GLN A 341 -0.60 21.72 -5.53
N ARG A 342 -0.88 21.58 -4.22
CA ARG A 342 -0.72 20.32 -3.48
C ARG A 342 -1.59 19.19 -4.02
N GLY A 343 -2.81 19.49 -4.48
CA GLY A 343 -3.72 18.50 -5.05
C GLY A 343 -3.11 17.82 -6.30
N ALA A 344 -2.69 18.64 -7.27
CA ALA A 344 -2.03 18.17 -8.49
C ALA A 344 -0.72 17.42 -8.20
N ALA A 345 0.11 17.94 -7.28
CA ALA A 345 1.35 17.29 -6.86
C ALA A 345 1.11 15.89 -6.25
N ASN A 346 0.13 15.77 -5.34
CA ASN A 346 -0.25 14.48 -4.76
C ASN A 346 -0.89 13.53 -5.79
N GLY A 347 -1.58 14.06 -6.80
CA GLY A 347 -2.11 13.28 -7.93
C GLY A 347 -0.99 12.64 -8.77
N ILE A 348 0.03 13.42 -9.13
CA ILE A 348 1.23 12.93 -9.82
C ILE A 348 1.94 11.88 -8.96
N ALA A 349 2.16 12.18 -7.68
CA ALA A 349 2.83 11.27 -6.75
C ALA A 349 2.09 9.93 -6.61
N THR A 350 0.76 9.96 -6.47
CA THR A 350 -0.07 8.75 -6.32
C THR A 350 -0.05 7.88 -7.58
N THR A 351 -0.04 8.51 -8.75
CA THR A 351 0.02 7.83 -10.05
C THR A 351 1.38 7.14 -10.23
N LEU A 352 2.48 7.88 -10.09
CA LEU A 352 3.84 7.33 -10.21
C LEU A 352 4.09 6.24 -9.16
N MET A 353 3.66 6.46 -7.91
CA MET A 353 3.73 5.45 -6.86
C MET A 353 2.98 4.17 -7.26
N SER A 354 1.78 4.29 -7.84
CA SER A 354 0.98 3.13 -8.23
C SER A 354 1.64 2.33 -9.35
N LEU A 355 2.29 3.00 -10.31
CA LEU A 355 3.09 2.34 -11.35
C LEU A 355 4.25 1.55 -10.75
N PHE A 356 5.01 2.16 -9.83
CA PHE A 356 6.12 1.48 -9.15
C PHE A 356 5.64 0.29 -8.30
N LYS A 357 4.52 0.46 -7.58
CA LYS A 357 3.88 -0.61 -6.82
C LYS A 357 3.32 -1.72 -7.71
N SER A 358 3.04 -1.47 -8.99
CA SER A 358 2.50 -2.49 -9.89
C SER A 358 3.50 -3.57 -10.27
N VAL A 359 4.78 -3.19 -10.39
CA VAL A 359 5.86 -4.13 -10.72
C VAL A 359 6.35 -4.88 -9.48
N ALA A 360 6.16 -4.30 -8.28
CA ALA A 360 6.73 -4.81 -7.05
C ALA A 360 6.31 -6.26 -6.70
N PRO A 361 5.01 -6.64 -6.67
CA PRO A 361 4.63 -8.02 -6.35
C PRO A 361 5.14 -9.05 -7.37
N ALA A 362 5.07 -8.74 -8.67
CA ALA A 362 5.57 -9.64 -9.72
C ALA A 362 7.09 -9.83 -9.60
N GLY A 363 7.84 -8.74 -9.44
CA GLY A 363 9.29 -8.80 -9.23
C GLY A 363 9.67 -9.56 -7.96
N ALA A 364 8.96 -9.29 -6.86
CA ALA A 364 9.13 -9.98 -5.57
C ALA A 364 8.85 -11.49 -5.67
N GLY A 365 7.77 -11.88 -6.34
CA GLY A 365 7.39 -13.28 -6.55
C GLY A 365 8.37 -14.04 -7.45
N VAL A 366 8.82 -13.43 -8.55
CA VAL A 366 9.86 -13.97 -9.44
C VAL A 366 11.17 -14.15 -8.67
N LEU A 367 11.58 -13.12 -7.93
CA LEU A 367 12.79 -13.13 -7.13
C LEU A 367 12.75 -14.24 -6.06
N PHE A 368 11.63 -14.34 -5.36
CA PHE A 368 11.42 -15.35 -4.33
C PHE A 368 11.45 -16.78 -4.92
N SER A 369 10.78 -17.01 -6.05
CA SER A 369 10.79 -18.31 -6.75
C SER A 369 12.20 -18.70 -7.21
N TRP A 370 12.95 -17.75 -7.77
CA TRP A 370 14.34 -17.97 -8.17
C TRP A 370 15.24 -18.29 -6.98
N ALA A 371 15.04 -17.63 -5.85
CA ALA A 371 15.76 -17.91 -4.62
C ALA A 371 15.45 -19.30 -4.03
N GLN A 372 14.19 -19.76 -4.06
CA GLN A 372 13.85 -21.10 -3.60
C GLN A 372 14.53 -22.21 -4.43
N LYS A 373 14.81 -21.97 -5.71
CA LYS A 373 15.59 -22.87 -6.58
C LYS A 373 17.08 -22.91 -6.25
N ARG A 374 17.59 -21.93 -5.49
CA ARG A 374 19.03 -21.70 -5.25
C ARG A 374 19.43 -21.92 -3.78
N GLN A 375 18.73 -22.79 -3.05
CA GLN A 375 18.99 -23.01 -1.62
C GLN A 375 20.37 -23.63 -1.33
N HIS A 376 20.92 -24.42 -2.25
CA HIS A 376 22.19 -25.12 -2.07
C HIS A 376 23.41 -24.40 -2.67
N ALA A 377 23.31 -23.12 -3.01
CA ALA A 377 24.44 -22.38 -3.55
C ALA A 377 25.52 -22.13 -2.47
N ALA A 378 26.78 -22.31 -2.86
CA ALA A 378 27.94 -22.13 -1.97
C ALA A 378 28.17 -20.66 -1.54
N PHE A 379 27.65 -19.69 -2.28
CA PHE A 379 27.75 -18.26 -1.98
C PHE A 379 26.36 -17.63 -2.01
N PHE A 380 25.94 -17.07 -0.85
CA PHE A 380 24.59 -16.57 -0.56
C PHE A 380 23.48 -17.56 -0.94
N PRO A 381 23.09 -18.46 -0.01
CA PRO A 381 21.90 -19.27 -0.14
C PRO A 381 20.67 -18.42 -0.51
N GLY A 382 19.73 -19.03 -1.23
CA GLY A 382 18.64 -18.29 -1.85
C GLY A 382 17.83 -17.42 -0.89
N ASP A 383 17.55 -17.90 0.32
CA ASP A 383 16.87 -17.14 1.37
C ASP A 383 17.62 -15.84 1.72
N GLN A 384 18.94 -15.90 1.91
CA GLN A 384 19.77 -14.72 2.15
C GLN A 384 19.77 -13.76 0.95
N MET A 385 19.74 -14.28 -0.27
CA MET A 385 19.76 -13.48 -1.48
C MET A 385 18.51 -12.62 -1.66
N VAL A 386 17.32 -13.14 -1.29
CA VAL A 386 16.07 -12.36 -1.37
C VAL A 386 16.13 -11.13 -0.47
N PHE A 387 16.52 -11.32 0.79
CA PHE A 387 16.60 -10.23 1.76
C PHE A 387 17.78 -9.28 1.48
N LEU A 388 18.87 -9.78 0.89
CA LEU A 388 19.96 -8.94 0.38
C LEU A 388 19.48 -8.00 -0.72
N LEU A 389 18.71 -8.50 -1.69
CA LEU A 389 18.20 -7.67 -2.79
C LEU A 389 17.14 -6.67 -2.32
N LEU A 390 16.31 -7.04 -1.34
CA LEU A 390 15.46 -6.07 -0.64
C LEU A 390 16.31 -4.97 0.02
N ASN A 391 17.37 -5.34 0.73
CA ASN A 391 18.30 -4.38 1.33
C ASN A 391 18.98 -3.48 0.30
N VAL A 392 19.35 -3.99 -0.88
CA VAL A 392 19.92 -3.15 -1.95
C VAL A 392 18.92 -2.08 -2.38
N THR A 393 17.64 -2.43 -2.52
CA THR A 393 16.60 -1.43 -2.85
C THR A 393 16.36 -0.45 -1.71
N GLU A 394 16.48 -0.87 -0.45
CA GLU A 394 16.40 0.00 0.73
C GLU A 394 17.59 0.98 0.78
N VAL A 395 18.82 0.49 0.56
CA VAL A 395 20.05 1.30 0.50
C VAL A 395 19.96 2.30 -0.65
N LEU A 396 19.45 1.89 -1.81
CA LEU A 396 19.19 2.82 -2.92
C LEU A 396 18.21 3.92 -2.48
N GLY A 397 17.10 3.55 -1.84
CA GLY A 397 16.15 4.51 -1.26
C GLY A 397 16.82 5.48 -0.29
N LEU A 398 17.66 4.97 0.61
CA LEU A 398 18.45 5.76 1.56
C LEU A 398 19.40 6.73 0.84
N LEU A 399 20.17 6.26 -0.15
CA LEU A 399 21.10 7.08 -0.94
C LEU A 399 20.37 8.23 -1.65
N LEU A 400 19.17 7.96 -2.18
CA LEU A 400 18.33 8.98 -2.80
C LEU A 400 17.89 10.07 -1.82
N THR A 401 17.92 9.83 -0.51
CA THR A 401 17.61 10.88 0.49
C THR A 401 18.76 11.87 0.71
N PHE A 402 19.96 11.61 0.19
CA PHE A 402 21.12 12.49 0.34
C PHE A 402 21.27 13.46 -0.86
N LYS A 403 22.08 14.49 -0.65
CA LYS A 403 22.50 15.38 -1.75
C LYS A 403 23.45 14.62 -2.68
N PRO A 404 23.42 14.87 -4.00
CA PRO A 404 22.69 15.95 -4.69
C PRO A 404 21.24 15.62 -5.08
N PHE A 405 20.76 14.39 -4.84
CA PHE A 405 19.47 13.94 -5.36
C PHE A 405 18.27 14.63 -4.70
N LEU A 406 18.11 14.45 -3.38
CA LEU A 406 16.99 15.06 -2.66
C LEU A 406 17.24 16.55 -2.44
N ALA A 407 16.55 17.36 -3.23
CA ALA A 407 16.58 18.81 -3.09
C ALA A 407 15.50 19.25 -2.09
N VAL A 408 15.90 19.66 -0.90
CA VAL A 408 14.99 20.19 0.12
C VAL A 408 14.79 21.70 -0.12
N PRO A 409 13.56 22.23 -0.08
CA PRO A 409 13.31 23.66 -0.18
C PRO A 409 14.13 24.46 0.85
N GLN A 410 14.63 25.65 0.47
CA GLN A 410 15.57 26.45 1.27
C GLN A 410 15.07 26.84 2.68
N HIS A 411 13.76 26.77 2.94
CA HIS A 411 13.17 27.06 4.26
C HIS A 411 13.55 26.07 5.38
N TYR A 412 14.22 24.95 5.08
CA TYR A 412 14.63 23.93 6.06
C TYR A 412 16.16 23.75 6.17
N LYS A 413 16.94 24.72 5.68
CA LYS A 413 18.39 24.75 5.92
C LYS A 413 18.74 25.22 7.31
#